data_AF-E3SAV3-F1
#
_entry.id   AF-E3SAV3-F1
#
_cell.length_a   1.000
_cell.length_b   1.000
_cell.length_c   1.000
_cell.angle_alpha   90.00
_cell.angle_beta   90.00
_cell.angle_gamma   90.00
#
_symmetry.space_group_name_H-M   'P 1'
#
loop_
_entity.id
_entity.type
_entity.pdbx_description
1 polymer ?
#
loop_
_entity_poly.entity_id
_entity_poly.type
_entity_poly.pdbx_seq_one_letter_code
_entity_poly.pdbx_strand_id
1 'polypeptide(L)'
;MVSWGTLLIAISLCLLASTSPTPSAWPDLQSVPINTTRILDSAYPTITMTPYEHSIQIIMQKIGSRYWYMFWQGPSGVAVDPCGSTVFKPIHKEGPYRYNYEPIYAPPFPPEKMLFHVEFRGNPKECFYKSTGVDPGQLFCGDYMIMDFAQDQQYSDPVYICNNDGFEYARGYFCEY
;
A
#
# COMPACT_ATOMS: atom_id res chain seq x y z
N MET A 1 6.53 22.34 -63.59
CA MET A 1 7.30 23.57 -63.29
C MET A 1 7.40 23.69 -61.79
N VAL A 2 8.63 23.60 -61.27
CA VAL A 2 8.95 23.56 -59.84
C VAL A 2 9.33 24.97 -59.40
N SER A 3 8.81 25.45 -58.28
CA SER A 3 9.22 26.70 -57.60
C SER A 3 9.12 26.43 -56.10
N TRP A 4 10.18 25.98 -55.43
CA TRP A 4 11.27 26.77 -54.83
C TRP A 4 10.77 28.03 -54.13
N GLY A 5 10.54 27.90 -52.82
CA GLY A 5 10.30 28.97 -51.86
C GLY A 5 11.06 28.65 -50.58
N THR A 6 12.04 29.49 -50.29
CA THR A 6 13.17 29.35 -49.36
C THR A 6 12.80 29.43 -47.88
N LEU A 7 13.38 28.49 -47.11
CA LEU A 7 14.02 28.60 -45.79
C LEU A 7 13.87 29.90 -44.97
N LEU A 8 13.38 29.80 -43.73
CA LEU A 8 13.86 30.60 -42.59
C LEU A 8 13.96 29.72 -41.34
N ILE A 9 15.21 29.53 -40.90
CA ILE A 9 15.61 28.90 -39.65
C ILE A 9 15.56 29.97 -38.57
N ALA A 10 14.77 29.76 -37.52
CA ALA A 10 14.87 30.53 -36.28
C ALA A 10 15.37 29.58 -35.17
N ILE A 11 16.67 29.62 -34.93
CA ILE A 11 17.31 29.07 -33.74
C ILE A 11 17.15 30.12 -32.65
N SER A 12 16.42 29.81 -31.58
CA SER A 12 16.56 30.50 -30.30
C SER A 12 16.77 29.47 -29.21
N LEU A 13 18.03 29.36 -28.78
CA LEU A 13 18.43 28.72 -27.54
C LEU A 13 17.77 29.44 -26.37
N CYS A 14 16.93 28.74 -25.61
CA CYS A 14 16.71 29.03 -24.20
C CYS A 14 17.47 27.97 -23.39
N LEU A 15 18.74 28.28 -23.11
CA LEU A 15 19.48 27.72 -21.98
C LEU A 15 19.14 28.53 -20.72
N LEU A 16 19.25 27.85 -19.57
CA LEU A 16 19.08 28.33 -18.18
C LEU A 16 17.62 28.28 -17.71
N ALA A 17 17.22 27.52 -16.68
CA ALA A 17 17.96 26.94 -15.57
C ALA A 17 17.32 25.61 -15.13
N SER A 18 18.17 24.61 -14.93
CA SER A 18 17.89 23.42 -14.15
C SER A 18 17.76 23.80 -12.68
N THR A 19 16.55 23.93 -12.15
CA THR A 19 16.33 23.85 -10.71
C THR A 19 16.23 22.38 -10.34
N SER A 20 17.36 21.81 -9.94
CA SER A 20 17.41 20.54 -9.22
C SER A 20 16.45 20.59 -8.03
N PRO A 21 15.52 19.65 -7.86
CA PRO A 21 14.74 19.56 -6.64
C PRO A 21 15.71 19.33 -5.47
N THR A 22 15.67 20.25 -4.52
CA THR A 22 16.28 20.08 -3.20
C THR A 22 15.84 18.72 -2.63
N PRO A 23 16.77 17.86 -2.17
CA PRO A 23 16.36 16.74 -1.34
C PRO A 23 15.78 17.34 -0.06
N SER A 24 14.49 17.09 0.18
CA SER A 24 13.91 17.27 1.51
C SER A 24 14.69 16.37 2.45
N ALA A 25 15.61 16.96 3.20
CA ALA A 25 16.28 16.30 4.29
C ALA A 25 15.19 15.80 5.23
N TRP A 26 15.07 14.48 5.33
CA TRP A 26 14.50 13.83 6.50
C TRP A 26 15.22 14.42 7.71
N PRO A 27 14.53 14.76 8.81
CA PRO A 27 15.23 15.09 10.02
C PRO A 27 16.10 13.88 10.39
N ASP A 28 17.42 14.09 10.35
CA ASP A 28 18.39 13.18 10.94
C ASP A 28 17.90 12.82 12.33
N LEU A 29 17.59 11.54 12.51
CA LEU A 29 17.45 10.94 13.82
C LEU A 29 18.85 10.96 14.44
N GLN A 30 19.22 12.10 15.01
CA GLN A 30 20.42 12.25 15.81
C GLN A 30 20.31 11.25 16.95
N SER A 31 21.11 10.19 16.88
CA SER A 31 21.45 9.38 18.04
C SER A 31 22.21 10.28 19.00
N VAL A 32 21.49 10.84 19.97
CA VAL A 32 22.11 11.59 21.07
C VAL A 32 22.93 10.60 21.90
N PRO A 33 24.24 10.82 22.11
CA PRO A 33 25.03 9.95 22.96
C PRO A 33 24.55 10.10 24.40
N ILE A 34 24.10 8.99 24.97
CA ILE A 34 23.70 8.87 26.37
C ILE A 34 24.94 9.07 27.24
N ASN A 35 25.07 10.24 27.85
CA ASN A 35 25.77 10.36 29.12
C ASN A 35 25.41 11.65 29.85
N THR A 36 24.32 11.64 30.62
CA THR A 36 24.20 12.50 31.81
C THR A 36 23.24 11.85 32.80
N THR A 37 23.81 11.24 33.83
CA THR A 37 23.16 11.05 35.13
C THR A 37 22.64 12.37 35.67
N ARG A 38 21.32 12.51 35.84
CA ARG A 38 20.69 13.05 37.06
C ARG A 38 19.16 12.94 36.99
N ILE A 39 18.63 12.44 38.09
CA ILE A 39 17.24 12.14 38.40
C ILE A 39 16.41 13.42 38.40
N LEU A 40 15.28 13.39 37.69
CA LEU A 40 14.06 14.11 38.07
C LEU A 40 12.86 13.34 37.48
N ASP A 41 12.11 12.73 38.40
CA ASP A 41 10.84 12.05 38.16
C ASP A 41 9.87 12.94 37.38
N SER A 42 9.56 12.55 36.16
CA SER A 42 8.32 12.90 35.48
C SER A 42 7.80 11.64 34.82
N ALA A 43 6.99 10.90 35.57
CA ALA A 43 6.28 9.72 35.11
C ALA A 43 5.20 10.12 34.10
N TYR A 44 5.60 10.46 32.88
CA TYR A 44 4.73 10.26 31.73
C TYR A 44 4.73 8.76 31.45
N PRO A 45 3.57 8.07 31.45
CA PRO A 45 3.54 6.69 31.03
C PRO A 45 4.05 6.65 29.60
N THR A 46 5.24 6.08 29.42
CA THR A 46 5.67 5.63 28.09
C THR A 46 4.66 4.56 27.72
N ILE A 47 3.64 4.93 26.94
CA ILE A 47 2.73 3.97 26.35
C ILE A 47 3.58 3.22 25.34
N THR A 48 4.21 2.14 25.79
CA THR A 48 4.74 1.12 24.91
C THR A 48 3.52 0.49 24.24
N MET A 49 3.11 1.03 23.09
CA MET A 49 2.20 0.33 22.19
C MET A 49 2.87 -1.01 21.89
N THR A 50 2.24 -2.09 22.34
CA THR A 50 2.62 -3.42 21.89
C THR A 50 2.49 -3.43 20.37
N PRO A 51 3.53 -3.82 19.62
CA PRO A 51 3.42 -3.91 18.18
C PRO A 51 2.27 -4.86 17.83
N TYR A 52 1.50 -4.49 16.83
CA TYR A 52 0.44 -5.33 16.28
C TYR A 52 1.02 -6.70 15.88
N GLU A 53 0.28 -7.78 16.15
CA GLU A 53 0.78 -9.13 15.85
C GLU A 53 0.44 -9.55 14.41
N HIS A 54 -0.66 -9.02 13.87
CA HIS A 54 -1.19 -9.43 12.59
C HIS A 54 -1.32 -8.26 11.62
N SER A 55 -1.21 -8.56 10.33
CA SER A 55 -1.56 -7.64 9.26
C SER A 55 -2.49 -8.28 8.25
N ILE A 56 -3.32 -7.46 7.61
CA ILE A 56 -4.03 -7.79 6.39
C ILE A 56 -3.43 -6.98 5.26
N GLN A 57 -3.14 -7.62 4.14
CA GLN A 57 -2.69 -6.97 2.91
C GLN A 57 -3.66 -7.26 1.77
N ILE A 58 -4.03 -6.20 1.05
CA ILE A 58 -4.89 -6.22 -0.12
C ILE A 58 -4.02 -6.17 -1.36
N ILE A 59 -4.04 -7.26 -2.13
CA ILE A 59 -3.31 -7.42 -3.39
C ILE A 59 -4.31 -7.43 -4.53
N MET A 60 -4.09 -6.59 -5.54
CA MET A 60 -4.84 -6.66 -6.77
C MET A 60 -4.23 -7.75 -7.66
N GLN A 61 -5.05 -8.73 -8.05
CA GLN A 61 -4.68 -9.77 -9.02
C GLN A 61 -5.37 -9.47 -10.35
N LYS A 62 -4.70 -9.69 -11.47
CA LYS A 62 -5.24 -9.54 -12.83
C LYS A 62 -5.05 -10.79 -13.68
N ILE A 63 -6.06 -11.11 -14.50
CA ILE A 63 -5.94 -12.00 -15.66
C ILE A 63 -6.70 -11.41 -16.85
N GLY A 64 -5.98 -11.12 -17.95
CA GLY A 64 -6.56 -10.41 -19.10
C GLY A 64 -7.16 -9.06 -18.65
N SER A 65 -8.46 -8.87 -18.87
CA SER A 65 -9.19 -7.65 -18.48
C SER A 65 -10.00 -7.78 -17.17
N ARG A 66 -9.71 -8.81 -16.36
CA ARG A 66 -10.42 -9.11 -15.11
C ARG A 66 -9.51 -8.92 -13.91
N TYR A 67 -10.06 -8.38 -12.85
CA TYR A 67 -9.32 -8.01 -11.64
C TYR A 67 -9.98 -8.54 -10.38
N TRP A 68 -9.19 -8.92 -9.38
CA TRP A 68 -9.64 -9.35 -8.07
C TRP A 68 -8.91 -8.62 -6.96
N TYR A 69 -9.60 -8.41 -5.85
CA TYR A 69 -8.98 -8.03 -4.58
C TYR A 69 -8.72 -9.31 -3.79
N MET A 70 -7.45 -9.59 -3.55
CA MET A 70 -6.98 -10.72 -2.74
C MET A 70 -6.59 -10.18 -1.37
N PHE A 71 -7.22 -10.70 -0.32
CA PHE A 71 -6.91 -10.33 1.05
C PHE A 71 -6.09 -11.44 1.69
N TRP A 72 -4.95 -11.06 2.26
CA TRP A 72 -4.00 -11.98 2.89
C TRP A 72 -3.76 -11.58 4.33
N GLN A 73 -3.81 -12.53 5.25
CA GLN A 73 -3.51 -12.34 6.67
C GLN A 73 -2.15 -12.96 7.02
N GLY A 74 -1.32 -12.24 7.75
CA GLY A 74 0.00 -12.70 8.17
C GLY A 74 0.56 -11.85 9.31
N PRO A 75 1.88 -11.89 9.57
CA PRO A 75 2.51 -11.08 10.60
C PRO A 75 2.56 -9.59 10.23
N SER A 76 2.55 -8.71 11.23
CA SER A 76 2.84 -7.28 11.06
C SER A 76 4.30 -7.04 10.67
N GLY A 77 4.56 -5.90 10.02
CA GLY A 77 5.90 -5.49 9.59
C GLY A 77 6.51 -6.32 8.45
N VAL A 78 5.77 -7.27 7.86
CA VAL A 78 6.23 -8.13 6.78
C VAL A 78 5.33 -7.96 5.57
N ALA A 79 5.88 -7.68 4.40
CA ALA A 79 5.11 -7.57 3.16
C ALA A 79 4.79 -8.97 2.58
N VAL A 80 3.55 -9.21 2.13
CA VAL A 80 3.15 -10.48 1.52
C VAL A 80 3.89 -10.70 0.21
N ASP A 81 4.57 -11.82 0.00
CA ASP A 81 5.07 -12.16 -1.34
C ASP A 81 3.93 -12.73 -2.20
N PRO A 82 3.41 -12.01 -3.20
CA PRO A 82 2.31 -12.49 -4.03
C PRO A 82 2.69 -13.72 -4.87
N CYS A 83 3.98 -14.00 -5.06
CA CYS A 83 4.47 -15.14 -5.83
C CYS A 83 4.72 -16.40 -5.01
N GLY A 84 4.54 -16.37 -3.69
CA GLY A 84 4.75 -17.56 -2.86
C GLY A 84 4.99 -17.29 -1.39
N SER A 85 4.17 -16.45 -0.76
CA SER A 85 4.27 -16.24 0.69
C SER A 85 3.98 -17.52 1.47
N THR A 86 4.87 -17.86 2.41
CA THR A 86 4.71 -18.99 3.34
C THR A 86 4.15 -18.59 4.70
N VAL A 87 4.18 -17.29 5.00
CA VAL A 87 3.78 -16.73 6.31
C VAL A 87 2.44 -16.01 6.26
N PHE A 88 1.93 -15.73 5.06
CA PHE A 88 0.59 -15.19 4.85
C PHE A 88 -0.37 -16.28 4.34
N LYS A 89 -1.63 -16.18 4.75
CA LYS A 89 -2.73 -17.02 4.27
C LYS A 89 -3.75 -16.16 3.53
N PRO A 90 -4.28 -16.61 2.39
CA PRO A 90 -5.40 -15.91 1.75
C PRO A 90 -6.66 -16.08 2.61
N ILE A 91 -7.33 -14.97 2.93
CA ILE A 91 -8.52 -14.96 3.78
C ILE A 91 -9.80 -14.54 3.03
N HIS A 92 -9.67 -13.78 1.95
CA HIS A 92 -10.80 -13.42 1.10
C HIS A 92 -10.35 -13.15 -0.33
N LYS A 93 -11.25 -13.37 -1.28
CA LYS A 93 -11.06 -13.03 -2.70
C LYS A 93 -12.34 -12.46 -3.24
N GLU A 94 -12.28 -11.23 -3.75
CA GLU A 94 -13.44 -10.54 -4.29
C GLU A 94 -13.24 -10.18 -5.77
N GLY A 95 -14.28 -10.37 -6.58
CA GLY A 95 -14.28 -10.10 -8.03
C GLY A 95 -14.83 -11.29 -8.85
N PRO A 96 -14.65 -11.31 -10.19
CA PRO A 96 -13.88 -10.34 -10.97
C PRO A 96 -14.57 -9.01 -11.17
N TYR A 97 -13.75 -7.96 -11.23
CA TYR A 97 -14.14 -6.62 -11.68
C TYR A 97 -13.58 -6.34 -13.07
N ARG A 98 -14.23 -5.42 -13.79
CA ARG A 98 -13.76 -4.87 -15.06
C ARG A 98 -13.70 -3.36 -14.96
N TYR A 99 -12.59 -2.80 -15.43
CA TYR A 99 -12.34 -1.37 -15.44
C TYR A 99 -12.13 -0.91 -16.88
N ASN A 100 -12.41 0.36 -17.15
CA ASN A 100 -12.13 1.03 -18.42
C ASN A 100 -10.70 1.61 -18.50
N TYR A 101 -9.90 1.36 -17.48
CA TYR A 101 -8.48 1.67 -17.39
C TYR A 101 -7.74 0.44 -16.85
N GLU A 102 -6.42 0.58 -16.65
CA GLU A 102 -5.53 -0.49 -16.23
C GLU A 102 -5.16 -0.34 -14.74
N PRO A 103 -6.02 -0.81 -13.80
CA PRO A 103 -5.86 -0.58 -12.37
C PRO A 103 -4.68 -1.32 -11.75
N ILE A 104 -4.07 -2.29 -12.44
CA ILE A 104 -2.94 -3.03 -11.86
C ILE A 104 -1.73 -2.12 -11.57
N TYR A 105 -1.59 -0.98 -12.25
CA TYR A 105 -0.51 0.00 -12.01
C TYR A 105 -0.83 1.06 -10.96
N ALA A 106 -2.11 1.17 -10.58
CA ALA A 106 -2.59 2.05 -9.53
C ALA A 106 -3.87 1.43 -8.98
N PRO A 107 -3.77 0.41 -8.11
CA PRO A 107 -4.92 -0.29 -7.59
C PRO A 107 -5.93 0.71 -6.99
N PRO A 108 -7.19 0.73 -7.46
CA PRO A 108 -8.20 1.61 -6.91
C PRO A 108 -8.69 1.07 -5.57
N PHE A 109 -9.46 1.89 -4.87
CA PHE A 109 -10.11 1.47 -3.65
C PHE A 109 -11.05 0.28 -3.89
N PRO A 110 -11.12 -0.67 -2.95
CA PRO A 110 -12.09 -1.77 -3.02
C PRO A 110 -13.52 -1.23 -3.17
N PRO A 111 -14.31 -1.72 -4.16
CA PRO A 111 -15.71 -1.37 -4.34
C PRO A 111 -16.55 -1.42 -3.06
N GLU A 112 -17.57 -0.57 -2.97
CA GLU A 112 -18.49 -0.51 -1.82
C GLU A 112 -19.12 -1.90 -1.52
N LYS A 113 -19.42 -2.16 -0.23
CA LYS A 113 -20.17 -3.33 0.27
C LYS A 113 -19.43 -4.66 0.29
N MET A 114 -18.10 -4.66 0.18
CA MET A 114 -17.33 -5.83 0.61
C MET A 114 -17.41 -5.92 2.12
N LEU A 115 -17.88 -7.05 2.62
CA LEU A 115 -18.02 -7.33 4.04
C LEU A 115 -17.71 -8.80 4.29
N PHE A 116 -16.66 -9.09 5.05
CA PHE A 116 -16.29 -10.46 5.40
C PHE A 116 -15.59 -10.51 6.75
N HIS A 117 -15.67 -11.67 7.41
CA HIS A 117 -15.06 -11.87 8.72
C HIS A 117 -13.56 -12.13 8.62
N VAL A 118 -12.82 -11.66 9.62
CA VAL A 118 -11.39 -11.86 9.80
C VAL A 118 -11.16 -12.53 11.14
N GLU A 119 -10.30 -13.53 11.16
CA GLU A 119 -9.88 -14.19 12.39
C GLU A 119 -8.95 -13.28 13.21
N PHE A 120 -9.26 -13.12 14.49
CA PHE A 120 -8.41 -12.42 15.44
C PHE A 120 -8.30 -13.26 16.71
N ARG A 121 -7.07 -13.51 17.18
CA ARG A 121 -6.79 -14.29 18.39
C ARG A 121 -7.51 -15.64 18.45
N GLY A 122 -7.65 -16.31 17.30
CA GLY A 122 -8.34 -17.59 17.18
C GLY A 122 -9.87 -17.51 17.08
N ASN A 123 -10.45 -16.30 17.06
CA ASN A 123 -11.89 -16.10 16.89
C ASN A 123 -12.21 -15.60 15.46
N PRO A 124 -12.83 -16.43 14.61
CA PRO A 124 -13.11 -16.09 13.22
C PRO A 124 -14.26 -15.09 13.03
N LYS A 125 -14.94 -14.64 14.10
CA LYS A 125 -16.08 -13.71 14.01
C LYS A 125 -15.86 -12.41 14.77
N GLU A 126 -14.73 -12.26 15.42
CA GLU A 126 -14.45 -11.09 16.25
C GLU A 126 -14.26 -9.84 15.39
N CYS A 127 -13.60 -10.00 14.25
CA CYS A 127 -13.34 -8.90 13.34
C CYS A 127 -14.07 -9.08 12.01
N PHE A 128 -14.33 -7.97 11.33
CA PHE A 128 -14.77 -7.96 9.94
C PHE A 128 -14.15 -6.79 9.18
N TYR A 129 -13.79 -7.05 7.93
CA TYR A 129 -13.41 -6.02 6.98
C TYR A 129 -14.68 -5.42 6.36
N LYS A 130 -14.68 -4.11 6.14
CA LYS A 130 -15.73 -3.40 5.40
C LYS A 130 -15.14 -2.38 4.44
N SER A 131 -15.57 -2.39 3.19
CA SER A 131 -15.23 -1.36 2.20
C SER A 131 -16.32 -0.29 2.08
N THR A 132 -15.89 0.94 1.77
CA THR A 132 -16.78 2.08 1.50
C THR A 132 -16.81 2.48 0.02
N GLY A 133 -15.84 2.03 -0.78
CA GLY A 133 -15.67 2.44 -2.17
C GLY A 133 -14.97 3.79 -2.37
N VAL A 134 -14.67 4.52 -1.30
CA VAL A 134 -13.99 5.84 -1.35
C VAL A 134 -12.69 5.85 -0.53
N ASP A 135 -12.40 4.78 0.17
CA ASP A 135 -11.19 4.53 0.95
C ASP A 135 -10.78 3.04 0.84
N PRO A 136 -9.59 2.66 1.33
CA PRO A 136 -9.11 1.27 1.33
C PRO A 136 -9.96 0.28 2.14
N GLY A 137 -10.93 0.76 2.91
CA GLY A 137 -11.72 0.00 3.86
C GLY A 137 -11.19 0.08 5.29
N GLN A 138 -11.93 -0.57 6.19
CA GLN A 138 -11.65 -0.57 7.62
C GLN A 138 -11.83 -1.98 8.19
N LEU A 139 -11.04 -2.31 9.20
CA LEU A 139 -11.20 -3.50 10.04
C LEU A 139 -11.93 -3.09 11.32
N PHE A 140 -13.07 -3.73 11.59
CA PHE A 140 -13.84 -3.55 12.81
C PHE A 140 -13.70 -4.79 13.68
N CYS A 141 -13.21 -4.64 14.91
CA CYS A 141 -13.05 -5.71 15.88
C CYS A 141 -13.82 -5.36 17.15
N GLY A 142 -15.00 -5.98 17.32
CA GLY A 142 -15.96 -5.58 18.36
C GLY A 142 -16.30 -4.08 18.30
N ASP A 143 -16.56 -3.48 19.47
CA ASP A 143 -16.86 -2.05 19.60
C ASP A 143 -15.64 -1.21 20.04
N TYR A 144 -14.48 -1.83 20.17
CA TYR A 144 -13.31 -1.25 20.83
C TYR A 144 -12.15 -0.94 19.88
N MET A 145 -12.16 -1.48 18.67
CA MET A 145 -11.07 -1.33 17.72
C MET A 145 -11.62 -1.19 16.30
N ILE A 146 -11.31 -0.04 15.70
CA ILE A 146 -11.56 0.25 14.29
C ILE A 146 -10.21 0.68 13.73
N MET A 147 -9.72 -0.04 12.73
CA MET A 147 -8.43 0.22 12.10
C MET A 147 -8.65 0.56 10.63
N ASP A 148 -8.14 1.71 10.21
CA ASP A 148 -8.17 2.14 8.83
C ASP A 148 -7.08 1.42 8.03
N PHE A 149 -7.41 0.95 6.83
CA PHE A 149 -6.40 0.49 5.91
C PHE A 149 -5.65 1.69 5.32
N ALA A 150 -4.33 1.58 5.27
CA ALA A 150 -3.46 2.55 4.64
C ALA A 150 -2.97 2.03 3.27
N GLN A 151 -2.48 2.93 2.44
CA GLN A 151 -1.77 2.57 1.22
C GLN A 151 -0.49 1.79 1.57
N ASP A 152 -0.26 0.67 0.90
CA ASP A 152 0.94 -0.15 1.09
C ASP A 152 2.21 0.67 0.79
N GLN A 153 3.27 0.48 1.58
CA GLN A 153 4.54 1.19 1.37
C GLN A 153 5.16 0.87 -0.01
N GLN A 154 4.84 -0.31 -0.53
CA GLN A 154 5.25 -0.83 -1.83
C GLN A 154 4.13 -0.69 -2.89
N TYR A 155 3.17 0.21 -2.69
CA TYR A 155 2.07 0.46 -3.64
C TYR A 155 2.56 0.84 -5.04
N SER A 156 3.67 1.57 -5.12
CA SER A 156 4.26 2.02 -6.39
C SER A 156 5.32 1.06 -6.95
N ASP A 157 5.49 -0.12 -6.34
CA ASP A 157 6.40 -1.12 -6.87
C ASP A 157 5.92 -1.63 -8.25
N PRO A 158 6.84 -2.14 -9.10
CA PRO A 158 6.47 -2.77 -10.34
C PRO A 158 5.46 -3.92 -10.14
N VAL A 159 4.59 -4.11 -11.13
CA VAL A 159 3.67 -5.25 -11.17
C VAL A 159 4.47 -6.56 -11.12
N TYR A 160 4.09 -7.41 -10.18
CA TYR A 160 4.69 -8.72 -9.98
C TYR A 160 4.09 -9.70 -10.98
N ILE A 161 4.95 -10.36 -11.75
CA ILE A 161 4.57 -11.46 -12.64
C ILE A 161 5.17 -12.72 -12.04
N CYS A 162 4.32 -13.56 -11.47
CA CYS A 162 4.75 -14.79 -10.83
C CYS A 162 4.96 -15.86 -11.91
N ASN A 163 6.17 -16.41 -11.96
CA ASN A 163 6.45 -17.51 -12.88
C ASN A 163 5.48 -18.65 -12.54
N ASN A 164 4.70 -19.10 -13.53
CA ASN A 164 3.87 -20.33 -13.55
C ASN A 164 2.35 -20.19 -13.30
N ASP A 165 1.78 -19.02 -13.03
CA ASP A 165 0.32 -18.90 -12.80
C ASP A 165 -0.43 -18.05 -13.85
N GLY A 166 0.28 -17.24 -14.63
CA GLY A 166 -0.30 -16.40 -15.68
C GLY A 166 -1.05 -15.18 -15.12
N PHE A 167 -0.83 -14.83 -13.85
CA PHE A 167 -1.43 -13.68 -13.19
C PHE A 167 -0.42 -12.54 -13.03
N GLU A 168 -0.95 -11.32 -13.06
CA GLU A 168 -0.25 -10.10 -12.67
C GLU A 168 -0.74 -9.68 -11.28
N TYR A 169 0.17 -9.20 -10.43
CA TYR A 169 -0.15 -8.77 -9.06
C TYR A 169 0.40 -7.39 -8.75
N ALA A 170 -0.35 -6.61 -7.99
CA ALA A 170 0.09 -5.33 -7.44
C ALA A 170 -0.38 -5.17 -6.00
N ARG A 171 0.47 -4.56 -5.17
CA ARG A 171 0.11 -4.24 -3.78
C ARG A 171 -0.79 -3.01 -3.76
N GLY A 172 -1.87 -3.09 -3.00
CA GLY A 172 -2.80 -1.97 -2.83
C GLY A 172 -2.68 -1.36 -1.44
N TYR A 173 -3.14 -2.10 -0.45
CA TYR A 173 -3.42 -1.53 0.87
C TYR A 173 -3.09 -2.51 1.97
N PHE A 174 -2.90 -2.01 3.18
CA PHE A 174 -2.63 -2.85 4.34
C PHE A 174 -3.20 -2.26 5.63
N CYS A 175 -3.35 -3.12 6.62
CA CYS A 175 -3.72 -2.76 7.99
C CYS A 175 -2.99 -3.68 8.95
N GLU A 176 -2.43 -3.14 10.03
CA GLU A 176 -1.87 -3.90 11.15
C GLU A 176 -2.83 -3.85 12.34
N TYR A 177 -2.94 -4.94 13.12
CA TYR A 177 -3.90 -5.12 14.23
C TYR A 177 -3.47 -6.19 15.25
#